data_AF-A0A6B2FVC0-F1
#
_entry.id   AF-A0A6B2FVC0-F1
#
_cell.length_a   1.000
_cell.length_b   1.000
_cell.length_c   1.000
_cell.angle_alpha   90.00
_cell.angle_beta   90.00
_cell.angle_gamma   90.00
#
_symmetry.space_group_name_H-M   'P 1'
#
loop_
_entity.id
_entity.type
_entity.pdbx_description
1 polymer ?
#
loop_
_entity_poly.entity_id
_entity_poly.type
_entity_poly.pdbx_seq_one_letter_code
_entity_poly.pdbx_strand_id
1 'polypeptide(L)'
;MSNYRLAHQMYGDCSYENSFNSGLCSNWKSNISLGDTASEFPLLAVTLFLKSIFLIISFSLKIPNGFIFPIMTIGAVFGRIVGNAMNYMLLIFPDWYFFKKYCNSQDSNSPCIDIALYAVIGSSAFLAGSTHITVTLVVIMVELIDGAGYIVPIMVSVLIAKSVSKLFTKLNIFEKSCILNDYPFIDLSASKIRDIGTAHDVIAAKKLRFLISLT
;
A
#
# COMPACT_ATOMS: atom_id res chain seq x y z
N MET A 1 -20.21 10.23 4.61
CA MET A 1 -19.25 9.71 5.62
C MET A 1 -17.93 10.43 5.37
N SER A 2 -17.34 11.07 6.38
CA SER A 2 -16.13 11.87 6.19
C SER A 2 -14.88 11.00 5.98
N ASN A 3 -14.06 11.33 5.00
CA ASN A 3 -12.93 10.52 4.52
C ASN A 3 -11.88 10.22 5.62
N TYR A 4 -11.73 11.08 6.63
CA TYR A 4 -10.76 10.87 7.73
C TYR A 4 -11.15 9.73 8.69
N ARG A 5 -12.45 9.43 8.84
CA ARG A 5 -12.90 8.34 9.73
C ARG A 5 -12.56 6.96 9.18
N LEU A 6 -12.46 6.81 7.86
CA LEU A 6 -12.13 5.55 7.21
C LEU A 6 -10.64 5.19 7.39
N ALA A 7 -9.74 6.18 7.32
CA ALA A 7 -8.31 5.96 7.55
C ALA A 7 -8.05 5.51 9.01
N HIS A 8 -8.70 6.18 9.97
CA HIS A 8 -8.56 5.85 11.38
C HIS A 8 -9.16 4.48 11.75
N GLN A 9 -10.12 3.98 10.97
CA GLN A 9 -10.72 2.66 11.17
C GLN A 9 -9.88 1.53 10.53
N MET A 10 -9.07 1.83 9.50
CA MET A 10 -8.17 0.83 8.89
C MET A 10 -6.90 0.60 9.70
N TYR A 11 -6.32 1.68 10.24
CA TYR A 11 -5.04 1.68 10.94
C TYR A 11 -5.13 1.88 12.46
N GLY A 12 -6.33 2.04 13.01
CA GLY A 12 -6.52 2.20 14.45
C GLY A 12 -6.24 0.91 15.22
N ASP A 13 -5.57 1.05 16.35
CA ASP A 13 -5.37 -0.02 17.32
C ASP A 13 -6.69 -0.33 18.03
N CYS A 14 -7.02 -1.62 18.21
CA CYS A 14 -8.21 -2.04 18.96
C CYS A 14 -8.07 -1.81 20.50
N SER A 15 -7.19 -0.90 20.93
CA SER A 15 -6.79 -0.69 22.33
C SER A 15 -7.74 0.26 23.10
N TYR A 16 -8.58 1.05 22.43
CA TYR A 16 -9.48 2.00 23.10
C TYR A 16 -10.92 1.49 23.21
N GLU A 17 -11.50 1.64 24.41
CA GLU A 17 -12.75 1.07 24.94
C GLU A 17 -14.06 1.46 24.19
N ASN A 18 -13.97 2.08 23.02
CA ASN A 18 -15.13 2.49 22.22
C ASN A 18 -14.97 2.11 20.74
N SER A 19 -14.64 0.84 20.49
CA SER A 19 -14.80 0.28 19.15
C SER A 19 -16.28 0.20 18.80
N PHE A 20 -16.73 1.24 18.08
CA PHE A 20 -17.90 1.23 17.22
C PHE A 20 -18.04 -0.15 16.59
N ASN A 21 -19.22 -0.78 16.70
CA ASN A 21 -19.63 -2.05 16.10
C ASN A 21 -19.16 -2.18 14.65
N SER A 22 -17.90 -2.54 14.48
CA SER A 22 -17.24 -2.74 13.21
C SER A 22 -16.61 -4.10 13.35
N GLY A 23 -17.12 -5.05 12.56
CA GLY A 23 -16.71 -6.46 12.60
C GLY A 23 -15.25 -6.72 12.21
N LEU A 24 -14.37 -5.70 12.26
CA LEU A 24 -12.92 -5.80 12.11
C LEU A 24 -12.17 -5.74 13.45
N CYS A 25 -12.82 -5.33 14.56
CA CYS A 25 -12.31 -5.38 15.94
C CYS A 25 -13.38 -6.01 16.87
N SER A 26 -14.04 -7.10 16.46
CA SER A 26 -14.88 -7.85 17.39
C SER A 26 -14.00 -8.71 18.29
N ASN A 27 -14.03 -8.45 19.61
CA ASN A 27 -13.51 -9.29 20.69
C ASN A 27 -11.98 -9.37 20.88
N TRP A 28 -11.27 -8.24 20.90
CA TRP A 28 -9.89 -8.25 21.42
C TRP A 28 -9.80 -8.43 22.96
N LYS A 29 -10.91 -8.25 23.69
CA LYS A 29 -10.93 -8.22 25.18
C LYS A 29 -11.46 -9.48 25.87
N SER A 30 -11.63 -10.62 25.19
CA SER A 30 -11.94 -11.87 25.93
C SER A 30 -11.42 -13.10 25.20
N ASN A 31 -10.26 -13.58 25.62
CA ASN A 31 -9.70 -14.89 25.29
C ASN A 31 -9.71 -15.24 23.80
N ILE A 32 -8.67 -14.77 23.07
CA ILE A 32 -8.35 -15.28 21.73
C ILE A 32 -8.35 -16.82 21.78
N SER A 33 -9.39 -17.40 21.20
CA SER A 33 -9.49 -18.82 21.00
C SER A 33 -8.95 -19.12 19.60
N LEU A 34 -8.17 -20.19 19.45
CA LEU A 34 -7.65 -20.68 18.16
C LEU A 34 -8.73 -20.81 17.06
N GLY A 35 -10.01 -20.90 17.45
CA GLY A 35 -11.17 -20.97 16.56
C GLY A 35 -11.57 -19.64 15.93
N ASP A 36 -11.45 -18.50 16.63
CA ASP A 36 -11.89 -17.21 16.10
C ASP A 36 -10.95 -16.72 14.97
N THR A 37 -9.64 -16.86 15.17
CA THR A 37 -8.64 -16.50 14.14
C THR A 37 -8.79 -17.33 12.86
N ALA A 38 -9.19 -18.59 12.95
CA ALA A 38 -9.37 -19.48 11.80
C ALA A 38 -10.57 -19.07 10.91
N SER A 39 -11.61 -18.49 11.52
CA SER A 39 -12.80 -17.99 10.81
C SER A 39 -12.59 -16.63 10.14
N GLU A 40 -11.62 -15.84 10.60
CA GLU A 40 -11.31 -14.52 10.04
C GLU A 40 -10.46 -14.59 8.77
N PHE A 41 -9.54 -15.54 8.66
CA PHE A 41 -8.72 -15.72 7.46
C PHE A 41 -9.54 -15.86 6.15
N PRO A 42 -10.58 -16.71 6.07
CA PRO A 42 -11.38 -16.82 4.85
C PRO A 42 -12.15 -15.52 4.55
N LEU A 43 -12.64 -14.81 5.57
CA LEU A 43 -13.35 -13.53 5.39
C LEU A 43 -12.42 -12.44 4.84
N LEU A 44 -11.21 -12.35 5.37
CA LEU A 44 -10.18 -11.42 4.90
C LEU A 44 -9.72 -11.75 3.47
N ALA A 45 -9.58 -13.05 3.15
CA ALA A 45 -9.22 -13.51 1.82
C ALA A 45 -10.32 -13.16 0.79
N VAL A 46 -11.59 -13.42 1.11
CA VAL A 46 -12.74 -13.03 0.27
C VAL A 46 -12.79 -11.51 0.10
N THR A 47 -12.56 -10.75 1.18
CA THR A 47 -12.53 -9.28 1.14
C THR A 47 -11.43 -8.77 0.22
N LEU A 48 -10.23 -9.35 0.29
CA LEU A 48 -9.09 -8.99 -0.57
C LEU A 48 -9.42 -9.26 -2.04
N PHE A 49 -10.02 -10.42 -2.33
CA PHE A 49 -10.39 -10.79 -3.69
C PHE A 49 -11.47 -9.86 -4.27
N LEU A 50 -12.55 -9.62 -3.52
CA LEU A 50 -13.64 -8.73 -3.95
C LEU A 50 -13.16 -7.28 -4.14
N LYS A 51 -12.33 -6.75 -3.23
CA LYS A 51 -11.77 -5.40 -3.35
C LYS A 51 -10.83 -5.25 -4.54
N SER A 52 -10.04 -6.29 -4.84
CA SER A 52 -9.18 -6.32 -6.03
C SER A 52 -10.00 -6.25 -7.32
N ILE A 53 -11.08 -7.04 -7.43
CA ILE A 53 -11.99 -6.99 -8.58
C ILE A 53 -12.63 -5.62 -8.72
N PHE A 54 -13.14 -5.05 -7.62
CA PHE A 54 -13.79 -3.75 -7.64
C PHE A 54 -12.83 -2.62 -8.04
N LEU A 55 -11.56 -2.72 -7.66
CA LEU A 55 -10.51 -1.80 -8.09
C LEU A 55 -10.30 -1.86 -9.62
N ILE A 56 -10.20 -3.05 -10.20
CA ILE A 56 -10.03 -3.23 -11.65
C ILE A 56 -11.23 -2.66 -12.42
N ILE A 57 -12.45 -2.91 -11.93
CA ILE A 57 -13.67 -2.33 -12.51
C ILE A 57 -13.64 -0.80 -12.43
N SER A 58 -13.21 -0.24 -11.29
CA SER A 58 -13.13 1.21 -11.08
C SER A 58 -12.11 1.89 -12.01
N PHE A 59 -10.98 1.24 -12.29
CA PHE A 59 -9.99 1.73 -13.26
C PHE A 59 -10.48 1.72 -14.71
N SER A 60 -11.45 0.85 -15.01
CA SER A 60 -11.99 0.70 -16.37
C SER A 60 -13.04 1.77 -16.71
N LEU A 61 -13.53 2.52 -15.72
CA LEU A 61 -14.54 3.56 -15.90
C LEU A 61 -13.87 4.91 -16.19
N LYS A 62 -14.32 5.60 -17.24
CA LYS A 62 -13.87 6.96 -17.63
C LYS A 62 -14.50 8.03 -16.73
N ILE A 63 -14.30 7.94 -15.43
CA ILE A 63 -14.76 8.91 -14.44
C ILE A 63 -13.57 9.43 -13.62
N PRO A 64 -13.57 10.70 -13.20
CA PRO A 64 -12.57 11.20 -12.26
C PRO A 64 -12.79 10.52 -10.91
N ASN A 65 -12.01 9.49 -10.60
CA ASN A 65 -12.04 8.78 -9.33
C ASN A 65 -10.66 8.73 -8.68
N GLY A 66 -10.63 8.73 -7.34
CA GLY A 66 -9.41 8.56 -6.57
C GLY A 66 -9.13 7.08 -6.30
N PHE A 67 -8.12 6.49 -6.94
CA PHE A 67 -7.80 5.07 -6.77
C PHE A 67 -6.76 4.77 -5.67
N ILE A 68 -6.11 5.79 -5.13
CA ILE A 68 -5.05 5.63 -4.12
C ILE A 68 -5.59 4.94 -2.86
N PHE A 69 -6.77 5.35 -2.40
CA PHE A 69 -7.40 4.78 -1.21
C PHE A 69 -7.74 3.29 -1.36
N PRO A 70 -8.46 2.81 -2.41
CA PRO A 70 -8.74 1.38 -2.56
C PRO A 70 -7.47 0.52 -2.68
N ILE A 71 -6.39 1.02 -3.30
CA ILE A 71 -5.08 0.35 -3.29
C ILE A 71 -4.54 0.21 -1.86
N MET A 72 -4.58 1.29 -1.07
CA MET A 72 -4.19 1.22 0.35
C MET A 72 -5.01 0.19 1.12
N THR A 73 -6.32 0.11 0.86
CA THR A 73 -7.18 -0.87 1.55
C THR A 73 -6.83 -2.31 1.24
N ILE A 74 -6.45 -2.63 -0.01
CA ILE A 74 -6.04 -3.98 -0.40
C ILE A 74 -4.75 -4.36 0.32
N GLY A 75 -3.76 -3.46 0.32
CA GLY A 75 -2.50 -3.69 1.03
C GLY A 75 -2.67 -3.75 2.55
N ALA A 76 -3.61 -3.00 3.12
CA ALA A 76 -3.93 -3.07 4.55
C ALA A 76 -4.55 -4.42 4.95
N VAL A 77 -5.48 -4.94 4.14
CA VAL A 77 -6.05 -6.28 4.35
C VAL A 77 -4.95 -7.34 4.23
N PHE A 78 -4.06 -7.24 3.24
CA PHE A 78 -2.93 -8.14 3.12
C PHE A 78 -2.00 -8.09 4.35
N GLY A 79 -1.67 -6.89 4.84
CA GLY A 79 -0.88 -6.72 6.05
C GLY A 79 -1.55 -7.31 7.30
N ARG A 80 -2.88 -7.19 7.43
CA ARG A 80 -3.64 -7.85 8.52
C ARG A 80 -3.58 -9.37 8.46
N ILE A 81 -3.64 -9.97 7.27
CA ILE A 81 -3.49 -11.43 7.11
C ILE A 81 -2.10 -11.87 7.62
N VAL A 82 -1.04 -11.13 7.26
CA VAL A 82 0.32 -11.42 7.73
C VAL A 82 0.46 -11.21 9.24
N GLY A 83 -0.09 -10.13 9.79
CA GLY A 83 -0.08 -9.84 11.23
C GLY A 83 -0.80 -10.92 12.05
N ASN A 84 -2.00 -11.34 11.61
CA ASN A 84 -2.74 -12.42 12.24
C ASN A 84 -2.02 -13.77 12.13
N ALA A 85 -1.37 -14.04 10.99
CA ALA A 85 -0.56 -15.25 10.82
C ALA A 85 0.65 -15.26 11.77
N MET A 86 1.31 -14.12 11.96
CA MET A 86 2.43 -14.00 12.90
C MET A 86 1.98 -14.22 14.35
N ASN A 87 0.82 -13.66 14.73
CA ASN A 87 0.23 -13.88 16.04
C ASN A 87 -0.14 -15.36 16.26
N TYR A 88 -0.71 -16.01 15.24
CA TYR A 88 -1.01 -17.45 15.28
C TYR A 88 0.26 -18.31 15.44
N MET A 89 1.34 -17.94 14.74
CA MET A 89 2.63 -18.64 14.83
C MET A 89 3.25 -18.53 16.23
N LEU A 90 3.08 -17.39 16.90
CA LEU A 90 3.50 -17.19 18.28
C LEU A 90 2.78 -18.13 19.26
N LEU A 91 1.48 -18.39 19.04
CA LEU A 91 0.69 -19.28 19.89
C LEU A 91 1.08 -20.75 19.78
N ILE A 92 1.49 -21.20 18.58
CA ILE A 92 1.87 -22.62 18.35
C ILE A 92 3.32 -22.87 18.78
N PHE A 93 4.21 -21.93 18.51
CA PHE A 93 5.64 -22.08 18.78
C PHE A 93 6.19 -20.97 19.71
N PRO A 94 5.74 -20.94 20.98
CA PRO A 94 6.16 -19.90 21.93
C PRO A 94 7.65 -20.00 22.31
N ASP A 95 8.26 -21.19 22.22
CA ASP A 95 9.65 -21.43 22.62
C ASP A 95 10.71 -21.03 21.59
N TRP A 96 10.31 -20.47 20.45
CA TRP A 96 11.29 -20.08 19.44
C TRP A 96 12.17 -18.93 19.94
N TYR A 97 13.50 -19.07 19.81
CA TYR A 97 14.50 -18.12 20.32
C TYR A 97 14.22 -16.64 19.95
N PHE A 98 13.71 -16.39 18.75
CA PHE A 98 13.33 -15.05 18.31
C PHE A 98 12.20 -14.47 19.16
N PHE A 99 11.09 -15.20 19.32
CA PHE A 99 9.94 -14.74 20.09
C PHE A 99 10.28 -14.59 21.57
N LYS A 100 11.06 -15.51 22.14
CA LYS A 100 11.51 -15.41 23.54
C LYS A 100 12.37 -14.16 23.81
N LYS A 101 13.10 -13.63 22.82
CA LYS A 101 13.96 -12.46 22.99
C LYS A 101 13.20 -11.14 22.79
N TYR A 102 12.29 -11.08 21.82
CA TYR A 102 11.57 -9.84 21.47
C TYR A 102 10.22 -9.71 22.17
N CYS A 103 9.58 -10.82 22.57
CA CYS A 103 8.34 -10.83 23.36
C CYS A 103 8.59 -11.08 24.86
N ASN A 104 9.76 -10.75 25.39
CA ASN A 104 10.11 -10.98 26.80
C ASN A 104 9.62 -9.86 27.74
N SER A 105 8.42 -9.31 27.49
CA SER A 105 7.88 -8.24 28.33
C SER A 105 6.67 -8.74 29.10
N GLN A 106 6.89 -8.88 30.40
CA GLN A 106 5.91 -9.16 31.43
C GLN A 106 5.14 -7.89 31.84
N ASP A 107 5.12 -6.85 31.01
CA ASP A 107 4.25 -5.69 31.20
C ASP A 107 2.90 -5.94 30.52
N SER A 108 1.86 -6.09 31.35
CA SER A 108 0.49 -6.44 30.95
C SER A 108 -0.24 -5.39 30.09
N ASN A 109 0.45 -4.34 29.64
CA ASN A 109 -0.17 -3.17 29.01
C ASN A 109 0.14 -2.99 27.53
N SER A 110 1.08 -3.74 26.93
CA SER A 110 1.37 -3.63 25.49
C SER A 110 1.43 -5.01 24.81
N PRO A 111 0.66 -5.25 23.73
CA PRO A 111 0.77 -6.50 22.97
C PRO A 111 2.16 -6.63 22.34
N CYS A 112 2.71 -7.85 22.26
CA CYS A 112 4.01 -8.05 21.61
C CYS A 112 3.96 -7.81 20.09
N ILE A 113 2.81 -8.06 19.46
CA ILE A 113 2.62 -7.96 18.01
C ILE A 113 1.45 -7.01 17.74
N ASP A 114 1.75 -5.85 17.17
CA ASP A 114 0.75 -4.90 16.70
C ASP A 114 0.32 -5.20 15.27
N ILE A 115 -0.88 -5.76 15.13
CA ILE A 115 -1.46 -6.13 13.83
C ILE A 115 -1.71 -4.89 12.95
N ALA A 116 -2.00 -3.73 13.57
CA ALA A 116 -2.20 -2.47 12.88
C ALA A 116 -0.92 -1.98 12.16
N LEU A 117 0.25 -2.16 12.77
CA LEU A 117 1.53 -1.79 12.16
C LEU A 117 1.82 -2.66 10.93
N TYR A 118 1.50 -3.95 10.97
CA TYR A 118 1.60 -4.82 9.81
C TYR A 118 0.65 -4.39 8.68
N ALA A 119 -0.57 -3.93 9.02
CA ALA A 119 -1.52 -3.37 8.05
C ALA A 119 -0.97 -2.11 7.36
N VAL A 120 -0.36 -1.20 8.12
CA VAL A 120 0.31 0.01 7.59
C VAL A 120 1.44 -0.35 6.64
N ILE A 121 2.32 -1.27 7.05
CA ILE A 121 3.49 -1.65 6.26
C ILE A 121 3.03 -2.30 4.95
N GLY A 122 2.00 -3.16 5.01
CA GLY A 122 1.39 -3.78 3.84
C GLY A 122 0.71 -2.79 2.89
N SER A 123 -0.03 -1.81 3.41
CA SER A 123 -0.69 -0.78 2.59
C SER A 123 0.33 0.12 1.89
N SER A 124 1.38 0.52 2.61
CA SER A 124 2.47 1.34 2.10
C SER A 124 3.27 0.61 1.02
N ALA A 125 3.63 -0.65 1.26
CA ALA A 125 4.36 -1.47 0.30
C ALA A 125 3.55 -1.69 -1.00
N PHE A 126 2.25 -1.98 -0.89
CA PHE A 126 1.40 -2.20 -2.05
C PHE A 126 1.20 -0.92 -2.88
N LEU A 127 0.97 0.23 -2.22
CA LEU A 127 0.83 1.51 -2.90
C LEU A 127 2.14 1.98 -3.55
N ALA A 128 3.28 1.79 -2.87
CA ALA A 128 4.60 2.03 -3.43
C ALA A 128 4.90 1.12 -4.62
N GLY A 129 4.49 -0.15 -4.53
CA GLY A 129 4.67 -1.11 -5.61
C GLY A 129 3.86 -0.79 -6.86
N SER A 130 2.67 -0.19 -6.71
CA SER A 130 1.81 0.20 -7.84
C SER A 130 2.19 1.54 -8.47
N THR A 131 2.62 2.51 -7.65
CA THR A 131 2.88 3.88 -8.11
C THR A 131 4.35 4.20 -8.32
N HIS A 132 5.27 3.42 -7.71
CA HIS A 132 6.70 3.69 -7.57
C HIS A 132 7.06 5.05 -6.94
N ILE A 133 6.07 5.76 -6.38
CA ILE A 133 6.26 6.95 -5.55
C ILE A 133 6.58 6.47 -4.14
N THR A 134 7.68 6.95 -3.56
CA THR A 134 8.24 6.34 -2.34
C THR A 134 8.41 7.35 -1.20
N VAL A 135 9.10 8.47 -1.42
CA VAL A 135 9.35 9.45 -0.35
C VAL A 135 8.05 10.13 0.10
N THR A 136 7.30 10.74 -0.83
CA THR A 136 6.02 11.42 -0.51
C THR A 136 5.01 10.49 0.13
N LEU A 137 4.96 9.24 -0.34
CA LEU A 137 4.06 8.23 0.20
C LEU A 137 4.39 7.90 1.67
N VAL A 138 5.67 7.67 1.98
CA VAL A 138 6.09 7.35 3.35
C VAL A 138 5.78 8.50 4.30
N VAL A 139 6.01 9.75 3.88
CA VAL A 139 5.68 10.93 4.69
C VAL A 139 4.18 10.99 4.98
N ILE A 140 3.33 10.82 3.96
CA ILE A 140 1.87 10.80 4.14
C ILE A 140 1.48 9.70 5.14
N MET A 141 2.03 8.50 5.04
CA MET A 141 1.69 7.41 5.95
C MET A 141 2.13 7.69 7.39
N VAL A 142 3.33 8.24 7.59
CA VAL A 142 3.82 8.60 8.93
C VAL A 142 2.97 9.70 9.56
N GLU A 143 2.56 10.70 8.78
CA GLU A 143 1.64 11.75 9.25
C GLU A 143 0.26 11.18 9.60
N LEU A 144 -0.26 10.24 8.80
CA LEU A 144 -1.56 9.61 9.05
C LEU A 144 -1.60 8.75 10.32
N ILE A 145 -0.47 8.21 10.74
CA ILE A 145 -0.36 7.34 11.93
C ILE A 145 0.03 8.14 13.16
N ASP A 146 0.54 9.36 12.98
CA ASP A 146 1.11 10.20 14.05
C ASP A 146 2.24 9.47 14.82
N GLY A 147 3.04 8.69 14.08
CA GLY A 147 3.96 7.69 14.63
C GLY A 147 5.35 7.72 13.99
N ALA A 148 6.07 8.84 14.13
CA ALA A 148 7.39 9.07 13.51
C ALA A 148 8.44 7.99 13.85
N GLY A 149 8.29 7.29 14.98
CA GLY A 149 9.20 6.21 15.39
C GLY A 149 9.23 5.01 14.43
N TYR A 150 8.18 4.81 13.62
CA TYR A 150 8.06 3.67 12.71
C TYR A 150 8.47 3.99 11.26
N ILE A 151 9.13 5.12 11.01
CA ILE A 151 9.52 5.53 9.65
C ILE A 151 10.51 4.56 8.99
N VAL A 152 11.48 4.04 9.75
CA VAL A 152 12.54 3.16 9.24
C VAL A 152 11.98 1.86 8.66
N PRO A 153 11.16 1.06 9.38
CA PRO A 153 10.62 -0.18 8.82
C PRO A 153 9.68 0.06 7.62
N ILE A 154 8.92 1.16 7.63
CA ILE A 154 8.05 1.53 6.50
C ILE A 154 8.88 1.88 5.27
N MET A 155 9.98 2.62 5.43
CA MET A 155 10.84 2.98 4.31
C MET A 155 11.53 1.76 3.68
N VAL A 156 12.03 0.83 4.51
CA VAL A 156 12.67 -0.40 4.03
C VAL A 156 11.68 -1.26 3.23
N SER A 157 10.46 -1.45 3.73
CA SER A 157 9.44 -2.25 3.02
C SER A 157 9.05 -1.62 1.68
N VAL A 158 8.88 -0.29 1.65
CA VAL A 158 8.54 0.49 0.45
C VAL A 158 9.65 0.42 -0.60
N LEU A 159 10.92 0.48 -0.18
CA LEU A 159 12.06 0.37 -1.09
C LEU A 159 12.19 -1.03 -1.71
N ILE A 160 11.95 -2.08 -0.91
CA ILE A 160 11.91 -3.46 -1.40
C ILE A 160 10.77 -3.61 -2.40
N ALA A 161 9.56 -3.18 -2.05
CA ALA A 161 8.39 -3.26 -2.93
C ALA A 161 8.62 -2.52 -4.25
N LYS A 162 9.17 -1.29 -4.20
CA LYS A 162 9.53 -0.52 -5.41
C LYS A 162 10.55 -1.28 -6.27
N SER A 163 11.56 -1.87 -5.64
CA SER A 163 12.63 -2.58 -6.34
C SER A 163 12.08 -3.81 -7.06
N VAL A 164 11.24 -4.59 -6.37
CA VAL A 164 10.52 -5.73 -6.96
C VAL A 164 9.64 -5.25 -8.11
N SER A 165 8.82 -4.22 -7.91
CA SER A 165 7.95 -3.71 -8.98
C SER A 165 8.72 -3.20 -10.20
N LYS A 166 9.86 -2.53 -10.00
CA LYS A 166 10.71 -2.04 -11.11
C LYS A 166 11.29 -3.17 -11.95
N LEU A 167 11.45 -4.36 -11.37
CA LEU A 167 11.87 -5.56 -12.10
C LEU A 167 10.77 -6.01 -13.07
N PHE A 168 9.51 -5.99 -12.63
CA PHE A 168 8.37 -6.45 -13.43
C PHE A 168 7.88 -5.41 -14.43
N THR A 169 7.88 -4.13 -14.06
CA THR A 169 7.34 -3.05 -14.87
C THR A 169 8.20 -1.81 -14.69
N LYS A 170 8.63 -1.23 -15.83
CA LYS A 170 9.47 -0.01 -15.83
C LYS A 170 8.68 1.28 -15.58
N LEU A 171 7.42 1.32 -16.00
CA LEU A 171 6.55 2.52 -16.00
C LEU A 171 5.48 2.45 -14.91
N ASN A 172 5.23 3.59 -14.26
CA ASN A 172 4.23 3.69 -13.21
C ASN A 172 2.81 3.63 -13.79
N ILE A 173 1.80 3.33 -12.96
CA ILE A 173 0.39 3.31 -13.41
C ILE A 173 -0.06 4.64 -14.02
N PHE A 174 0.40 5.76 -13.46
CA PHE A 174 0.11 7.10 -13.96
C PHE A 174 0.72 7.36 -15.33
N GLU A 175 1.97 6.95 -15.54
CA GLU A 175 2.66 7.11 -16.83
C GLU A 175 2.02 6.24 -17.91
N LYS A 176 1.66 4.99 -17.58
CA LYS A 176 0.91 4.12 -18.49
C LYS A 176 -0.43 4.75 -18.90
N SER A 177 -1.14 5.36 -17.95
CA SER A 177 -2.40 6.05 -18.24
C SER A 177 -2.20 7.24 -19.18
N CYS A 178 -1.13 8.02 -19.02
CA CYS A 178 -0.82 9.13 -19.94
C CYS A 178 -0.53 8.63 -21.37
N ILE A 179 0.25 7.57 -21.52
CA ILE A 179 0.58 7.00 -22.84
C ILE A 179 -0.65 6.40 -23.52
N LEU A 180 -1.53 5.73 -22.77
CA LEU A 180 -2.78 5.17 -23.29
C LEU A 180 -3.77 6.24 -23.76
N ASN A 181 -3.67 7.46 -23.24
CA ASN A 181 -4.50 8.60 -23.66
C ASN A 181 -3.80 9.50 -24.69
N ASP A 182 -2.65 9.08 -25.24
CA ASP A 182 -1.83 9.84 -26.19
C ASP A 182 -1.46 11.26 -25.71
N TYR A 183 -1.28 11.43 -24.40
CA TYR A 183 -0.82 12.70 -23.86
C TYR A 183 0.69 12.89 -24.10
N PRO A 184 1.15 14.10 -24.50
CA PRO A 184 2.57 14.38 -24.70
C PRO A 184 3.28 14.43 -23.35
N PHE A 185 3.84 13.30 -22.91
CA PHE A 185 4.62 13.16 -21.69
C PHE A 185 6.13 13.18 -22.00
N ILE A 186 6.87 14.03 -21.30
CA ILE A 186 8.33 14.13 -21.43
C ILE A 186 8.95 13.32 -20.29
N ASP A 187 9.50 12.16 -20.63
CA ASP A 187 10.22 11.34 -19.67
C ASP A 187 11.62 11.92 -19.39
N LEU A 188 11.87 12.29 -18.13
CA LEU A 188 13.18 12.76 -17.66
C LEU A 188 14.20 11.62 -17.54
N SER A 189 13.72 10.38 -17.37
CA SER A 189 14.56 9.17 -17.25
C SER A 189 15.02 8.63 -18.61
N ALA A 190 14.34 8.99 -19.70
CA ALA A 190 14.76 8.74 -21.07
C ALA A 190 15.88 9.67 -21.56
N SER A 191 16.62 10.32 -20.65
CA SER A 191 17.75 11.20 -20.94
C SER A 191 18.85 10.56 -21.79
N LYS A 192 18.91 9.22 -21.85
CA LYS A 192 19.89 8.50 -22.68
C LYS A 192 19.75 8.73 -24.19
N ILE A 193 18.62 9.25 -24.66
CA ILE A 193 18.40 9.60 -26.08
C ILE A 193 18.73 11.09 -26.34
N ARG A 194 18.75 11.93 -25.29
CA ARG A 194 18.97 13.38 -25.40
C ARG A 194 20.40 13.75 -25.81
N ASP A 195 21.36 12.84 -25.65
CA ASP A 195 22.75 13.06 -26.06
C ASP A 195 22.97 12.94 -27.57
N ILE A 196 21.94 12.58 -28.36
CA ILE A 196 22.07 12.26 -29.80
C ILE A 196 21.42 13.34 -30.68
N GLY A 197 20.49 14.14 -30.15
CA GLY A 197 19.72 15.12 -30.93
C GLY A 197 19.99 16.55 -30.49
N THR A 198 20.39 17.42 -31.42
CA THR A 198 20.54 18.86 -31.15
C THR A 198 19.17 19.55 -31.17
N ALA A 199 19.06 20.72 -30.54
CA ALA A 199 17.83 21.52 -30.57
C ALA A 199 17.36 21.84 -32.00
N HIS A 200 18.30 21.91 -32.95
CA HIS A 200 18.02 22.16 -34.36
C HIS A 200 17.17 21.04 -34.99
N ASP A 201 17.45 19.77 -34.69
CA ASP A 201 16.70 18.62 -35.25
C ASP A 201 15.27 18.55 -34.72
N VAL A 202 15.08 18.92 -33.44
CA VAL A 202 13.74 18.96 -32.82
C VAL A 202 12.88 20.06 -33.44
N ILE A 203 13.46 21.22 -33.72
CA ILE A 203 12.78 22.35 -34.36
C ILE A 203 12.44 22.02 -35.82
N ALA A 204 13.35 21.36 -36.55
CA ALA A 204 13.13 20.93 -37.93
C ALA A 204 12.01 19.86 -38.04
N ALA A 205 11.98 18.88 -37.13
CA ALA A 205 10.93 17.86 -37.08
C ALA A 205 9.54 18.46 -36.78
N LYS A 206 9.48 19.50 -35.94
CA LYS A 206 8.23 20.23 -35.66
C LYS A 206 7.69 20.94 -36.91
N LYS A 207 8.57 21.49 -37.75
CA LYS A 207 8.20 22.19 -39.00
C LYS A 207 7.55 21.25 -40.02
N LEU A 208 8.03 20.00 -40.13
CA LEU A 208 7.48 18.98 -41.02
C LEU A 208 6.11 18.45 -40.57
N ARG A 209 5.91 18.20 -39.27
CA ARG A 209 4.60 17.77 -38.74
C ARG A 209 3.51 18.84 -38.87
N PHE A 210 3.88 20.12 -38.74
CA PHE A 210 2.92 21.22 -38.89
C PHE A 210 2.42 21.36 -40.34
N LEU A 211 3.29 21.11 -41.32
CA LEU A 211 2.93 21.18 -42.74
C LEU A 211 2.03 20.01 -43.19
N ILE A 212 2.23 18.81 -42.63
CA ILE A 212 1.40 17.63 -42.95
C ILE A 212 0.00 17.72 -42.31
N SER A 213 -0.16 18.45 -41.20
CA SER A 213 -1.48 18.66 -40.57
C SER A 213 -2.34 19.74 -41.26
N LEU A 214 -1.78 20.47 -42.23
CA LEU A 214 -2.44 21.56 -42.95
C LEU A 214 -2.80 21.19 -44.41
N THR A 215 -2.51 19.96 -44.84
CA THR A 215 -2.89 19.40 -46.15
C THR A 215 -3.89 18.28 -45.92
#